data_AF-A0A8T2QGB6-F1
#
_entry.id   AF-A0A8T2QGB6-F1
#
_cell.length_a   1.000
_cell.length_b   1.000
_cell.length_c   1.000
_cell.angle_alpha   90.00
_cell.angle_beta   90.00
_cell.angle_gamma   90.00
#
_symmetry.space_group_name_H-M   'P 1'
#
loop_
_entity.id
_entity.type
_entity.pdbx_description
1 polymer ?
#
loop_
_entity_poly.entity_id
_entity_poly.type
_entity_poly.pdbx_seq_one_letter_code
_entity_poly.pdbx_strand_id
1 'polypeptide(L)'
;MKSSVNARLPRFTEEESKELQGSLDFVGLNYYTAYYVQNASEELDPSLRWYESDRQATVGHVGPDGKLIGEAMVCMCVWDGVRECTGFFKFLNRRKKCHSIHLQGPPQIGWIFNCPWGLPKLLSWMENRYGKEEFQAHPIIITENGCMDRELNVSKRKALNDTRRINYLSGSLEHLANAIRNYGYNVQGFFAWSLIDNFEWESGLVCRFGLHYVDYDNKLKRYPKASAKWFKAFLAGK
;
A
#
# COMPACT_ATOMS: atom_id res chain seq x y z
N MET A 1 -20.74 -8.35 8.14
CA MET A 1 -21.24 -7.07 7.58
C MET A 1 -22.74 -6.87 7.83
N LYS A 2 -23.66 -7.66 7.23
CA LYS A 2 -25.13 -7.45 7.37
C LYS A 2 -25.61 -7.30 8.82
N SER A 3 -25.12 -8.14 9.74
CA SER A 3 -25.44 -8.07 11.17
C SER A 3 -24.82 -6.86 11.89
N SER A 4 -23.56 -6.51 11.58
CA SER A 4 -22.80 -5.46 12.28
C SER A 4 -23.23 -4.05 11.84
N VAL A 5 -23.34 -3.82 10.53
CA VAL A 5 -23.64 -2.52 9.92
C VAL A 5 -25.14 -2.21 9.94
N ASN A 6 -25.97 -3.27 9.85
CA ASN A 6 -27.43 -3.23 9.91
C ASN A 6 -28.03 -2.19 8.94
N ALA A 7 -28.85 -1.25 9.42
CA ALA A 7 -29.60 -0.30 8.60
C ALA A 7 -28.72 0.69 7.79
N ARG A 8 -27.42 0.82 8.13
CA ARG A 8 -26.47 1.65 7.36
C ARG A 8 -25.96 0.96 6.09
N LEU A 9 -26.17 -0.35 5.95
CA LEU A 9 -25.77 -1.10 4.77
C LEU A 9 -26.95 -1.15 3.78
N PRO A 10 -26.84 -0.51 2.60
CA PRO A 10 -27.86 -0.64 1.56
C PRO A 10 -28.08 -2.10 1.18
N ARG A 11 -29.31 -2.43 0.80
CA ARG A 11 -29.67 -3.75 0.30
C ARG A 11 -29.80 -3.68 -1.21
N PHE A 12 -29.18 -4.63 -1.90
CA PHE A 12 -29.43 -4.82 -3.31
C PHE A 12 -30.82 -5.43 -3.51
N THR A 13 -31.52 -4.99 -4.55
CA THR A 13 -32.66 -5.75 -5.09
C THR A 13 -32.17 -7.04 -5.74
N GLU A 14 -33.09 -7.93 -6.10
CA GLU A 14 -32.72 -9.16 -6.81
C GLU A 14 -32.13 -8.87 -8.19
N GLU A 15 -32.67 -7.86 -8.88
CA GLU A 15 -32.18 -7.40 -10.18
C GLU A 15 -30.75 -6.86 -10.06
N GLU A 16 -30.50 -5.94 -9.12
CA GLU A 16 -29.17 -5.39 -8.87
C GLU A 16 -28.17 -6.48 -8.48
N SER A 17 -28.60 -7.45 -7.67
CA SER A 17 -27.74 -8.57 -7.29
C SER A 17 -27.39 -9.47 -8.49
N LYS A 18 -28.29 -9.63 -9.46
CA LYS A 18 -28.01 -10.40 -10.68
C LYS A 18 -27.05 -9.64 -11.61
N GLU A 19 -27.15 -8.31 -11.67
CA GLU A 19 -26.25 -7.48 -12.46
C GLU A 19 -24.80 -7.49 -11.92
N LEU A 20 -24.62 -7.60 -10.60
CA LEU A 20 -23.30 -7.61 -9.97
C LEU A 20 -22.63 -8.99 -9.89
N GLN A 21 -23.42 -10.08 -9.88
CA GLN A 21 -22.85 -11.42 -9.80
C GLN A 21 -22.14 -11.79 -11.11
N GLY A 22 -20.85 -12.15 -11.01
CA GLY A 22 -20.02 -12.46 -12.17
C GLY A 22 -19.67 -11.26 -13.04
N SER A 23 -19.86 -10.03 -12.55
CA SER A 23 -19.58 -8.80 -13.30
C SER A 23 -18.09 -8.43 -13.32
N LEU A 24 -17.21 -9.41 -13.57
CA LEU A 24 -15.76 -9.20 -13.61
C LEU A 24 -15.11 -10.10 -14.66
N ASP A 25 -14.22 -9.53 -15.47
CA ASP A 25 -13.40 -10.30 -16.42
C ASP A 25 -12.05 -10.70 -15.81
N PHE A 26 -11.58 -9.94 -14.80
CA PHE A 26 -10.34 -10.15 -14.08
C PHE A 26 -10.41 -9.47 -12.70
N VAL A 27 -9.46 -9.80 -11.82
CA VAL A 27 -9.33 -9.17 -10.50
C VAL A 27 -8.05 -8.35 -10.41
N GLY A 28 -8.18 -7.05 -10.21
CA GLY A 28 -7.07 -6.16 -9.85
C GLY A 28 -6.80 -6.19 -8.35
N LEU A 29 -5.57 -6.49 -7.95
CA LEU A 29 -5.15 -6.52 -6.54
C LEU A 29 -4.08 -5.47 -6.26
N ASN A 30 -4.38 -4.56 -5.35
CA ASN A 30 -3.38 -3.68 -4.73
C ASN A 30 -2.88 -4.34 -3.45
N TYR A 31 -1.62 -4.75 -3.43
CA TYR A 31 -1.02 -5.40 -2.26
C TYR A 31 0.20 -4.61 -1.78
N TYR A 32 0.17 -4.18 -0.52
CA TYR A 32 1.23 -3.37 0.07
C TYR A 32 1.82 -3.96 1.36
N THR A 33 1.01 -4.60 2.19
CA THR A 33 1.43 -5.07 3.52
C THR A 33 0.45 -6.11 4.04
N ALA A 34 0.83 -6.77 5.14
CA ALA A 34 -0.06 -7.57 5.97
C ALA A 34 -0.21 -6.93 7.36
N TYR A 35 -1.23 -7.36 8.11
CA TYR A 35 -1.50 -6.93 9.49
C TYR A 35 -1.77 -8.14 10.38
N TYR A 36 -1.41 -8.02 11.66
CA TYR A 36 -2.03 -8.81 12.71
C TYR A 36 -3.41 -8.25 13.02
N VAL A 37 -4.33 -9.15 13.36
CA VAL A 37 -5.72 -8.82 13.69
C VAL A 37 -6.06 -9.50 15.01
N GLN A 38 -6.67 -8.75 15.91
CA GLN A 38 -7.18 -9.25 17.19
C GLN A 38 -8.61 -8.73 17.40
N ASN A 39 -9.42 -9.43 18.20
CA ASN A 39 -10.76 -8.94 18.54
C ASN A 39 -10.67 -7.61 19.29
N ALA A 40 -11.63 -6.72 19.06
CA ALA A 40 -11.76 -5.51 19.85
C ALA A 40 -12.04 -5.88 21.32
N SER A 41 -11.36 -5.23 22.26
CA SER A 41 -11.45 -5.50 23.69
C SER A 41 -12.67 -4.89 24.37
N GLU A 42 -13.35 -3.96 23.71
CA GLU A 42 -14.47 -3.19 24.27
C GLU A 42 -15.69 -3.26 23.35
N GLU A 43 -16.89 -3.30 23.94
CA GLU A 43 -18.14 -3.14 23.21
C GLU A 43 -18.20 -1.73 22.60
N LEU A 44 -18.60 -1.67 21.32
CA LEU A 44 -18.65 -0.42 20.58
C LEU A 44 -19.74 0.50 21.12
N ASP A 45 -19.36 1.71 21.56
CA ASP A 45 -20.28 2.81 21.78
C ASP A 45 -21.10 3.04 20.48
N PRO A 46 -22.45 2.87 20.53
CA PRO A 46 -23.30 3.07 19.37
C PRO A 46 -23.15 4.45 18.70
N SER A 47 -22.79 5.49 19.47
CA SER A 47 -22.58 6.85 18.97
C SER A 47 -21.25 7.05 18.24
N LEU A 48 -20.29 6.16 18.45
CA LEU A 48 -18.97 6.17 17.82
C LEU A 48 -18.85 5.11 16.70
N ARG A 49 -19.99 4.61 16.19
CA ARG A 49 -19.98 3.64 15.09
C ARG A 49 -19.74 4.30 13.74
N TRP A 50 -18.69 3.85 13.08
CA TRP A 50 -18.33 4.13 11.68
C TRP A 50 -17.67 2.91 11.04
N TYR A 51 -17.40 2.98 9.73
CA TYR A 51 -17.03 1.81 8.92
C TYR A 51 -15.82 1.01 9.48
N GLU A 52 -14.84 1.67 10.09
CA GLU A 52 -13.72 0.97 10.74
C GLU A 52 -14.14 0.26 12.02
N SER A 53 -14.92 0.92 12.88
CA SER A 53 -15.38 0.31 14.13
C SER A 53 -16.26 -0.93 13.90
N ASP A 54 -17.03 -0.97 12.80
CA ASP A 54 -17.89 -2.10 12.43
C ASP A 54 -17.14 -3.41 12.22
N ARG A 55 -15.81 -3.34 12.00
CA ARG A 55 -14.92 -4.50 11.87
C ARG A 55 -14.79 -5.29 13.17
N GLN A 56 -15.05 -4.67 14.34
CA GLN A 56 -14.96 -5.26 15.68
C GLN A 56 -13.62 -5.99 15.96
N ALA A 57 -12.57 -5.51 15.33
CA ALA A 57 -11.21 -6.03 15.45
C ALA A 57 -10.25 -4.85 15.52
N THR A 58 -9.15 -4.97 16.22
CA THR A 58 -8.02 -4.03 16.10
C THR A 58 -6.96 -4.65 15.20
N VAL A 59 -6.30 -3.80 14.41
CA VAL A 59 -5.24 -4.21 13.49
C VAL A 59 -3.94 -3.57 13.90
N GLY A 60 -2.84 -4.28 13.71
CA GLY A 60 -1.51 -3.78 14.05
C GLY A 60 -0.41 -4.55 13.35
N HIS A 61 0.82 -4.10 13.54
CA HIS A 61 2.00 -4.71 12.93
C HIS A 61 2.85 -5.48 13.93
N VAL A 62 2.47 -5.47 15.20
CA VAL A 62 3.15 -6.19 16.28
C VAL A 62 2.30 -7.40 16.66
N GLY A 63 2.90 -8.58 16.64
CA GLY A 63 2.25 -9.82 17.01
C GLY A 63 2.11 -9.98 18.53
N PRO A 64 1.37 -11.00 18.99
CA PRO A 64 1.25 -11.32 20.42
C PRO A 64 2.60 -11.63 21.11
N ASP A 65 3.62 -12.00 20.33
CA ASP A 65 4.99 -12.26 20.78
C ASP A 65 5.85 -10.98 20.85
N GLY A 66 5.26 -9.80 20.58
CA GLY A 66 5.96 -8.52 20.56
C GLY A 66 6.81 -8.28 19.31
N LYS A 67 6.76 -9.15 18.29
CA LYS A 67 7.56 -9.00 17.06
C LYS A 67 6.81 -8.28 15.96
N LEU A 68 7.53 -7.51 15.15
CA LEU A 68 6.98 -6.89 13.95
C LEU A 68 6.69 -7.94 12.88
N ILE A 69 5.60 -7.75 12.14
CA ILE A 69 5.14 -8.62 11.05
C ILE A 69 6.10 -8.67 9.85
N GLY A 70 6.96 -7.67 9.72
CA GLY A 70 7.94 -7.53 8.66
C GLY A 70 8.90 -6.36 8.93
N GLU A 71 9.79 -6.09 7.98
CA GLU A 71 10.62 -4.88 8.01
C GLU A 71 9.74 -3.65 7.77
N ALA A 72 9.79 -2.66 8.65
CA ALA A 72 9.04 -1.43 8.47
C ALA A 72 9.60 -0.61 7.30
N MET A 73 8.75 -0.28 6.32
CA MET A 73 9.13 0.65 5.26
C MET A 73 8.96 2.06 5.83
N VAL A 74 10.08 2.64 6.28
CA VAL A 74 10.07 3.84 7.11
C VAL A 74 9.44 5.04 6.38
N CYS A 75 8.22 5.39 6.77
CA CYS A 75 7.82 6.79 6.95
C CYS A 75 7.83 7.09 8.43
N MET A 76 8.70 7.98 8.91
CA MET A 76 8.45 8.68 10.18
C MET A 76 7.38 9.74 9.91
N CYS A 77 6.13 9.30 9.89
CA CYS A 77 4.98 10.15 9.68
C CYS A 77 4.58 10.71 11.06
N VAL A 78 5.15 11.83 11.50
CA VAL A 78 4.68 12.48 12.74
C VAL A 78 3.28 13.04 12.45
N TRP A 79 2.24 12.31 12.85
CA TRP A 79 0.86 12.78 12.85
C TRP A 79 0.66 13.63 14.10
N ASP A 80 1.24 14.84 14.11
CA ASP A 80 0.92 15.84 15.13
C ASP A 80 -0.27 16.65 14.59
N GLY A 81 -1.49 16.18 14.84
CA GLY A 81 -2.85 16.76 14.78
C GLY A 81 -3.17 18.13 14.14
N VAL A 82 -2.27 18.80 13.44
CA VAL A 82 -2.37 20.13 12.81
C VAL A 82 -1.29 20.22 11.71
N ARG A 83 -1.45 19.47 10.61
CA ARG A 83 -0.90 19.87 9.31
C ARG A 83 -1.94 19.64 8.23
N GLU A 84 -2.85 20.60 8.12
CA GLU A 84 -3.57 20.85 6.89
C GLU A 84 -2.59 20.85 5.71
N CYS A 85 -2.85 20.00 4.72
CA CYS A 85 -2.76 20.30 3.29
C CYS A 85 -1.58 21.17 2.79
N THR A 86 -0.38 21.08 3.38
CA THR A 86 0.74 21.91 2.91
C THR A 86 1.24 21.52 1.52
N GLY A 87 0.96 20.30 1.05
CA GLY A 87 1.21 19.88 -0.34
C GLY A 87 0.25 20.58 -1.31
N PHE A 88 -1.04 20.56 -1.02
CA PHE A 88 -2.09 21.17 -1.86
C PHE A 88 -1.98 22.69 -1.89
N PHE A 89 -1.74 23.35 -0.74
CA PHE A 89 -1.58 24.80 -0.68
C PHE A 89 -0.24 25.31 -1.24
N LYS A 90 0.88 24.56 -1.14
CA LYS A 90 2.14 24.95 -1.79
C LYS A 90 2.07 24.82 -3.32
N PHE A 91 1.35 23.82 -3.83
CA PHE A 91 1.10 23.71 -5.28
C PHE A 91 0.31 24.92 -5.81
N LEU A 92 -0.66 25.41 -5.04
CA LEU A 92 -1.50 26.55 -5.42
C LEU A 92 -0.85 27.92 -5.16
N ASN A 93 0.01 28.08 -4.15
CA ASN A 93 0.62 29.38 -3.82
C ASN A 93 2.14 29.40 -4.04
N ARG A 94 2.56 29.89 -5.21
CA ARG A 94 3.97 30.08 -5.62
C ARG A 94 4.82 31.05 -4.78
N ARG A 95 4.33 31.59 -3.67
CA ARG A 95 5.08 32.57 -2.86
C ARG A 95 4.72 32.48 -1.38
N LYS A 96 5.56 31.78 -0.60
CA LYS A 96 6.05 32.19 0.73
C LYS A 96 6.94 31.08 1.34
N LYS A 97 8.15 31.44 1.73
CA LYS A 97 9.05 30.58 2.53
C LYS A 97 8.38 30.32 3.89
N CYS A 98 7.91 29.09 4.13
CA CYS A 98 7.56 28.68 5.49
C CYS A 98 8.84 28.27 6.23
N HIS A 99 9.08 28.92 7.35
CA HIS A 99 10.20 28.68 8.26
C HIS A 99 10.10 27.26 8.84
N SER A 100 11.25 26.61 8.98
CA SER A 100 11.40 25.29 9.58
C SER A 100 11.08 25.36 11.07
N ILE A 101 9.87 24.97 11.44
CA ILE A 101 9.51 24.67 12.82
C ILE A 101 9.90 23.20 13.08
N HIS A 102 10.96 23.00 13.86
CA HIS A 102 11.32 21.71 14.46
C HIS A 102 10.36 21.44 15.61
N LEU A 103 9.57 20.38 15.51
CA LEU A 103 8.78 19.84 16.61
C LEU A 103 9.10 18.36 16.76
N GLN A 104 9.42 17.99 17.98
CA GLN A 104 9.81 16.65 18.41
C GLN A 104 8.53 15.87 18.77
N GLY A 105 8.23 14.82 18.01
CA GLY A 105 7.24 13.79 18.33
C GLY A 105 7.84 12.42 18.02
N PRO A 106 7.39 11.33 18.66
CA PRO A 106 7.93 10.01 18.40
C PRO A 106 7.74 9.63 16.92
N PRO A 107 8.72 8.95 16.30
CA PRO A 107 8.60 8.54 14.92
C PRO A 107 7.44 7.53 14.79
N GLN A 108 6.32 7.92 14.16
CA GLN A 108 5.32 6.92 13.83
C GLN A 108 5.84 6.05 12.71
N ILE A 109 5.67 4.74 12.85
CA ILE A 109 6.07 3.76 11.85
C ILE A 109 5.08 3.86 10.69
N GLY A 110 5.58 3.93 9.45
CA GLY A 110 4.72 3.96 8.26
C GLY A 110 3.80 2.75 8.18
N TRP A 111 2.67 2.87 7.47
CA TRP A 111 1.67 1.79 7.41
C TRP A 111 2.13 0.57 6.58
N ILE A 112 3.19 0.72 5.76
CA ILE A 112 3.74 -0.34 4.90
C ILE A 112 4.84 -1.11 5.64
N PHE A 113 4.67 -2.43 5.71
CA PHE A 113 5.70 -3.37 6.13
C PHE A 113 6.02 -4.32 4.98
N ASN A 114 7.30 -4.69 4.88
CA ASN A 114 7.77 -5.64 3.89
C ASN A 114 7.30 -7.06 4.29
N CYS A 115 6.15 -7.46 3.76
CA CYS A 115 5.52 -8.76 4.01
C CYS A 115 5.37 -9.54 2.69
N PRO A 116 6.45 -9.95 2.01
CA PRO A 116 6.33 -10.57 0.69
C PRO A 116 5.60 -11.93 0.74
N TRP A 117 5.68 -12.62 1.87
CA TRP A 117 4.97 -13.87 2.14
C TRP A 117 3.44 -13.72 2.23
N GLY A 118 2.90 -12.50 2.37
CA GLY A 118 1.46 -12.29 2.50
C GLY A 118 0.71 -12.42 1.17
N LEU A 119 1.37 -12.13 0.04
CA LEU A 119 0.73 -12.18 -1.27
C LEU A 119 0.31 -13.62 -1.67
N PRO A 120 1.14 -14.67 -1.54
CA PRO A 120 0.69 -16.05 -1.77
C PRO A 120 -0.41 -16.50 -0.81
N LYS A 121 -0.38 -16.03 0.46
CA LYS A 121 -1.43 -16.33 1.43
C LYS A 121 -2.76 -15.68 1.06
N LEU A 122 -2.73 -14.46 0.53
CA LEU A 122 -3.92 -13.78 0.02
C LEU A 122 -4.53 -14.57 -1.14
N LEU A 123 -3.72 -15.01 -2.11
CA LEU A 123 -4.19 -15.82 -3.23
C LEU A 123 -4.81 -17.14 -2.76
N SER A 124 -4.15 -17.83 -1.82
CA SER A 124 -4.69 -19.06 -1.22
C SER A 124 -5.99 -18.82 -0.46
N TRP A 125 -6.10 -17.72 0.28
CA TRP A 125 -7.35 -17.35 0.95
C TRP A 125 -8.47 -17.08 -0.05
N MET A 126 -8.20 -16.34 -1.13
CA MET A 126 -9.17 -16.04 -2.17
C MET A 126 -9.68 -17.31 -2.85
N GLU A 127 -8.78 -18.22 -3.25
CA GLU A 127 -9.14 -19.52 -3.84
C GLU A 127 -10.07 -20.31 -2.92
N ASN A 128 -9.71 -20.43 -1.63
CA ASN A 128 -10.53 -21.13 -0.64
C ASN A 128 -11.89 -20.43 -0.41
N ARG A 129 -11.94 -19.10 -0.46
CA ARG A 129 -13.12 -18.31 -0.14
C ARG A 129 -14.15 -18.29 -1.27
N TYR A 130 -13.69 -18.23 -2.51
CA TYR A 130 -14.52 -18.09 -3.71
C TYR A 130 -14.67 -19.39 -4.50
N GLY A 131 -13.90 -20.43 -4.14
CA GLY A 131 -13.88 -21.70 -4.85
C GLY A 131 -12.85 -21.69 -5.98
N LYS A 132 -12.19 -22.83 -6.17
CA LYS A 132 -11.07 -22.96 -7.12
C LYS A 132 -11.47 -22.65 -8.57
N GLU A 133 -12.62 -23.13 -9.02
CA GLU A 133 -13.08 -22.92 -10.40
C GLU A 133 -13.29 -21.43 -10.69
N GLU A 134 -14.07 -20.75 -9.84
CA GLU A 134 -14.35 -19.33 -9.96
C GLU A 134 -13.09 -18.47 -9.84
N PHE A 135 -12.21 -18.80 -8.90
CA PHE A 135 -10.95 -18.11 -8.69
C PHE A 135 -10.01 -18.24 -9.90
N GLN A 136 -9.94 -19.42 -10.51
CA GLN A 136 -9.05 -19.67 -11.66
C GLN A 136 -9.63 -19.15 -12.99
N ALA A 137 -10.96 -19.05 -13.10
CA ALA A 137 -11.64 -18.50 -14.27
C ALA A 137 -11.27 -17.04 -14.55
N HIS A 138 -10.89 -16.29 -13.51
CA HIS A 138 -10.61 -14.85 -13.59
C HIS A 138 -9.12 -14.57 -13.38
N PRO A 139 -8.41 -14.02 -14.39
CA PRO A 139 -7.03 -13.60 -14.24
C PRO A 139 -6.84 -12.61 -13.09
N ILE A 140 -5.71 -12.72 -12.41
CA ILE A 140 -5.31 -11.76 -11.38
C ILE A 140 -4.21 -10.87 -11.92
N ILE A 141 -4.35 -9.57 -11.71
CA ILE A 141 -3.34 -8.58 -12.01
C ILE A 141 -2.99 -7.88 -10.70
N ILE A 142 -1.71 -7.91 -10.31
CA ILE A 142 -1.24 -7.07 -9.22
C ILE A 142 -1.14 -5.64 -9.76
N THR A 143 -2.18 -4.84 -9.52
CA THR A 143 -2.35 -3.50 -10.09
C THR A 143 -1.52 -2.45 -9.37
N GLU A 144 -1.19 -2.69 -8.10
CA GLU A 144 -0.21 -1.89 -7.36
C GLU A 144 0.55 -2.74 -6.36
N ASN A 145 1.87 -2.59 -6.37
CA ASN A 145 2.76 -3.02 -5.29
C ASN A 145 3.96 -2.10 -5.23
N GLY A 146 4.26 -1.55 -4.06
CA GLY A 146 5.35 -0.59 -3.92
C GLY A 146 5.63 -0.20 -2.49
N CYS A 147 6.70 0.57 -2.29
CA CYS A 147 7.04 1.07 -0.98
C CYS A 147 7.49 2.52 -1.04
N MET A 148 7.20 3.24 0.04
CA MET A 148 7.63 4.62 0.20
C MET A 148 9.05 4.69 0.76
N ASP A 149 9.81 5.68 0.28
CA ASP A 149 10.90 6.28 1.03
C ASP A 149 10.49 7.68 1.48
N ARG A 150 10.91 8.08 2.69
CA ARG A 150 10.78 9.46 3.16
C ARG A 150 12.08 10.23 2.87
N GLU A 151 11.99 11.28 2.07
CA GLU A 151 13.14 12.08 1.66
C GLU A 151 13.18 13.48 2.29
N LEU A 152 12.71 13.64 3.54
CA LEU A 152 12.98 14.90 4.25
C LEU A 152 14.48 15.01 4.56
N ASN A 153 15.11 16.06 4.05
CA ASN A 153 16.53 16.37 4.25
C ASN A 153 17.49 15.27 3.75
N VAL A 154 17.06 14.44 2.80
CA VAL A 154 17.88 13.41 2.19
C VAL A 154 18.58 14.00 0.96
N SER A 155 19.91 13.87 0.89
CA SER A 155 20.64 14.26 -0.32
C SER A 155 20.16 13.46 -1.53
N LYS A 156 20.10 14.08 -2.72
CA LYS A 156 19.75 13.40 -3.96
C LYS A 156 20.56 12.12 -4.22
N ARG A 157 21.85 12.11 -3.86
CA ARG A 157 22.69 10.90 -3.97
C ARG A 157 22.13 9.73 -3.16
N LYS A 158 21.62 10.00 -1.95
CA LYS A 158 21.02 8.98 -1.08
C LYS A 158 19.62 8.59 -1.56
N ALA A 159 18.82 9.55 -2.02
CA ALA A 159 17.51 9.31 -2.66
C ALA A 159 17.59 8.36 -3.87
N LEU A 160 18.64 8.51 -4.67
CA LEU A 160 18.88 7.66 -5.85
C LEU A 160 19.37 6.24 -5.52
N ASN A 161 19.83 5.98 -4.28
CA ASN A 161 20.36 4.68 -3.86
C ASN A 161 19.37 3.97 -2.92
N ASP A 162 18.20 3.64 -3.44
CA ASP A 162 17.02 3.15 -2.74
C ASP A 162 16.94 1.63 -2.65
N THR A 163 17.95 1.00 -2.03
CA THR A 163 18.06 -0.47 -1.96
C THR A 163 16.91 -1.15 -1.22
N ARG A 164 16.25 -0.47 -0.26
CA ARG A 164 15.05 -1.00 0.40
C ARG A 164 13.89 -1.25 -0.58
N ARG A 165 13.72 -0.38 -1.58
CA ARG A 165 12.70 -0.57 -2.63
C ARG A 165 13.02 -1.77 -3.50
N ILE A 166 14.30 -2.02 -3.77
CA ILE A 166 14.74 -3.25 -4.46
C ILE A 166 14.32 -4.46 -3.63
N ASN A 167 14.67 -4.52 -2.35
CA ASN A 167 14.35 -5.66 -1.49
C ASN A 167 12.85 -5.93 -1.36
N TYR A 168 12.04 -4.86 -1.28
CA TYR A 168 10.59 -4.96 -1.20
C TYR A 168 9.97 -5.53 -2.49
N LEU A 169 10.35 -4.97 -3.65
CA LEU A 169 9.84 -5.41 -4.94
C LEU A 169 10.35 -6.80 -5.31
N SER A 170 11.63 -7.09 -5.06
CA SER A 170 12.22 -8.40 -5.34
C SER A 170 11.56 -9.49 -4.50
N GLY A 171 11.34 -9.25 -3.21
CA GLY A 171 10.67 -10.19 -2.32
C GLY A 171 9.24 -10.48 -2.79
N SER A 172 8.49 -9.44 -3.15
CA SER A 172 7.11 -9.58 -3.62
C SER A 172 7.04 -10.36 -4.94
N LEU A 173 7.91 -10.05 -5.89
CA LEU A 173 7.99 -10.75 -7.18
C LEU A 173 8.45 -12.21 -7.04
N GLU A 174 9.39 -12.50 -6.16
CA GLU A 174 9.85 -13.86 -5.89
C GLU A 174 8.73 -14.72 -5.32
N HIS A 175 8.03 -14.22 -4.29
CA HIS A 175 6.91 -14.94 -3.69
C HIS A 175 5.76 -15.13 -4.67
N LEU A 176 5.48 -14.13 -5.49
CA LEU A 176 4.47 -14.25 -6.54
C LEU A 176 4.87 -15.27 -7.61
N ALA A 177 6.13 -15.25 -8.07
CA ALA A 177 6.64 -16.20 -9.05
C ALA A 177 6.60 -17.64 -8.49
N ASN A 178 6.95 -17.84 -7.22
CA ASN A 178 6.81 -19.13 -6.55
C ASN A 178 5.34 -19.56 -6.47
N ALA A 179 4.42 -18.63 -6.20
CA ALA A 179 3.01 -18.93 -6.12
C ALA A 179 2.45 -19.40 -7.47
N ILE A 180 2.83 -18.72 -8.56
CA ILE A 180 2.48 -19.09 -9.94
C ILE A 180 3.08 -20.46 -10.30
N ARG A 181 4.39 -20.66 -10.07
CA ARG A 181 5.10 -21.87 -10.49
C ARG A 181 4.67 -23.12 -9.72
N ASN A 182 4.46 -23.00 -8.42
CA ASN A 182 4.24 -24.15 -7.54
C ASN A 182 2.77 -24.47 -7.31
N TYR A 183 1.88 -23.48 -7.41
CA TYR A 183 0.43 -23.66 -7.15
C TYR A 183 -0.44 -23.36 -8.37
N GLY A 184 0.13 -22.85 -9.47
CA GLY A 184 -0.62 -22.62 -10.71
C GLY A 184 -1.63 -21.48 -10.63
N TYR A 185 -1.40 -20.49 -9.77
CA TYR A 185 -2.29 -19.32 -9.71
C TYR A 185 -2.24 -18.51 -11.01
N ASN A 186 -3.42 -18.22 -11.57
CA ASN A 186 -3.62 -17.45 -12.81
C ASN A 186 -3.32 -15.95 -12.62
N VAL A 187 -2.06 -15.61 -12.34
CA VAL A 187 -1.60 -14.23 -12.21
C VAL A 187 -0.90 -13.81 -13.49
N GLN A 188 -1.40 -12.75 -14.14
CA GLN A 188 -1.00 -12.35 -15.49
C GLN A 188 -0.27 -11.01 -15.56
N GLY A 189 -0.22 -10.26 -14.47
CA GLY A 189 0.42 -8.94 -14.47
C GLY A 189 0.90 -8.48 -13.10
N PHE A 190 1.91 -7.62 -13.12
CA PHE A 190 2.46 -6.94 -11.95
C PHE A 190 2.84 -5.51 -12.30
N PHE A 191 2.23 -4.55 -11.62
CA PHE A 191 2.47 -3.12 -11.78
C PHE A 191 3.08 -2.55 -10.50
N ALA A 192 4.33 -2.11 -10.60
CA ALA A 192 5.01 -1.45 -9.49
C ALA A 192 4.44 -0.05 -9.27
N TRP A 193 4.06 0.27 -8.03
CA TRP A 193 3.73 1.64 -7.63
C TRP A 193 5.01 2.34 -7.13
N SER A 194 5.53 3.35 -7.81
CA SER A 194 5.03 3.97 -9.04
C SER A 194 6.16 4.30 -10.01
N LEU A 195 5.82 4.73 -11.23
CA LEU A 195 6.82 5.07 -12.24
C LEU A 195 7.72 6.24 -11.78
N ILE A 196 7.11 7.28 -11.20
CA ILE A 196 7.78 8.52 -10.78
C ILE A 196 7.31 8.94 -9.39
N ASP A 197 8.15 9.67 -8.67
CA ASP A 197 7.69 10.37 -7.48
C ASP A 197 6.56 11.34 -7.86
N ASN A 198 5.47 11.31 -7.11
CA ASN A 198 4.25 12.04 -7.43
C ASN A 198 3.62 12.60 -6.14
N PHE A 199 2.39 13.10 -6.25
CA PHE A 199 1.62 13.61 -5.12
C PHE A 199 0.90 12.45 -4.41
N GLU A 200 1.36 12.10 -3.22
CA GLU A 200 0.88 10.95 -2.45
C GLU A 200 -0.20 11.38 -1.43
N TRP A 201 -1.38 11.75 -1.93
CA TRP A 201 -2.56 12.08 -1.13
C TRP A 201 -2.24 13.02 0.07
N GLU A 202 -2.55 12.59 1.28
CA GLU A 202 -2.30 13.33 2.53
C GLU A 202 -0.81 13.57 2.81
N SER A 203 0.09 12.74 2.26
CA SER A 203 1.54 12.89 2.40
C SER A 203 2.15 13.94 1.46
N GLY A 204 1.38 14.43 0.48
CA GLY A 204 1.84 15.38 -0.52
C GLY A 204 3.09 14.89 -1.25
N LEU A 205 4.12 15.74 -1.35
CA LEU A 205 5.37 15.44 -2.07
C LEU A 205 6.50 14.93 -1.17
N VAL A 206 6.20 14.58 0.09
CA VAL A 206 7.19 14.17 1.09
C VAL A 206 7.53 12.69 0.99
N CYS A 207 6.51 11.86 0.80
CA CYS A 207 6.65 10.43 0.56
C CYS A 207 6.89 10.20 -0.93
N ARG A 208 7.79 9.28 -1.26
CA ARG A 208 8.22 9.02 -2.62
C ARG A 208 8.15 7.53 -2.91
N PHE A 209 7.22 7.12 -3.77
CA PHE A 209 7.07 5.74 -4.23
C PHE A 209 7.80 5.45 -5.54
N GLY A 210 8.19 6.50 -6.26
CA GLY A 210 8.65 6.38 -7.63
C GLY A 210 9.91 5.56 -7.80
N LEU A 211 9.97 4.76 -8.86
CA LEU A 211 11.21 4.21 -9.42
C LEU A 211 12.12 5.33 -9.94
N HIS A 212 11.55 6.46 -10.35
CA HIS A 212 12.29 7.65 -10.76
C HIS A 212 12.14 8.78 -9.74
N TYR A 213 13.27 9.32 -9.31
CA TYR A 213 13.34 10.52 -8.51
C TYR A 213 12.87 11.73 -9.33
N VAL A 214 11.91 12.49 -8.81
CA VAL A 214 11.48 13.78 -9.41
C VAL A 214 12.07 14.95 -8.61
N ASP A 215 12.89 15.74 -9.29
CA ASP A 215 13.55 16.92 -8.75
C ASP A 215 12.59 18.12 -8.79
N TYR A 216 11.85 18.32 -7.70
CA TYR A 216 10.82 19.36 -7.61
C TYR A 216 11.37 20.79 -7.72
N ASP A 217 12.64 20.99 -7.35
CA ASP A 217 13.30 22.29 -7.40
C ASP A 217 13.98 22.55 -8.75
N ASN A 218 14.22 21.51 -9.55
CA ASN A 218 14.89 21.60 -10.85
C ASN A 218 13.98 21.18 -12.00
N LYS A 219 12.97 22.01 -12.30
CA LYS A 219 12.07 21.85 -13.46
C LYS A 219 11.45 20.44 -13.57
N LEU A 220 11.21 19.76 -12.46
CA LEU A 220 10.67 18.39 -12.41
C LEU A 220 11.54 17.39 -13.17
N LYS A 221 12.86 17.56 -13.21
CA LYS A 221 13.75 16.62 -13.93
C LYS A 221 13.72 15.25 -13.26
N ARG A 222 13.65 14.18 -14.06
CA ARG A 222 13.57 12.79 -13.60
C ARG A 222 14.93 12.10 -13.65
N TYR A 223 15.18 11.27 -12.63
CA TYR A 223 16.42 10.51 -12.50
C TYR A 223 16.10 9.07 -12.08
N PRO A 224 16.57 8.04 -12.80
CA PRO A 224 16.31 6.66 -12.41
C PRO A 224 17.03 6.35 -11.09
N LYS A 225 16.28 5.86 -10.11
CA LYS A 225 16.86 5.37 -8.85
C LYS A 225 17.51 4.00 -9.07
N ALA A 226 18.17 3.45 -8.06
CA ALA A 226 18.76 2.11 -8.11
C ALA A 226 17.67 1.05 -8.39
N SER A 227 16.49 1.22 -7.79
CA SER A 227 15.31 0.38 -8.06
C SER A 227 14.86 0.39 -9.52
N ALA A 228 14.84 1.53 -10.21
CA ALA A 228 14.52 1.58 -11.65
C ALA A 228 15.52 0.78 -12.49
N LYS A 229 16.82 0.89 -12.17
CA LYS A 229 17.88 0.17 -12.88
C LYS A 229 17.78 -1.33 -12.64
N TRP A 230 17.54 -1.73 -11.39
CA TRP A 230 17.30 -3.11 -11.01
C TRP A 230 16.05 -3.69 -11.70
N PHE A 231 14.92 -2.99 -11.65
CA PHE A 231 13.67 -3.45 -12.25
C PHE A 231 13.80 -3.62 -13.78
N LYS A 232 14.54 -2.71 -14.43
CA LYS A 232 14.90 -2.85 -15.85
C LYS A 232 15.74 -4.11 -16.12
N ALA A 233 16.71 -4.43 -15.26
CA ALA A 233 17.54 -5.63 -15.40
C ALA A 233 16.71 -6.90 -15.19
N PHE A 234 15.87 -6.92 -14.15
CA PHE A 234 14.93 -8.00 -13.85
C PHE A 234 14.01 -8.30 -15.05
N LEU A 235 13.39 -7.27 -15.65
CA LEU A 235 12.54 -7.42 -16.83
C LEU A 235 13.30 -7.95 -18.07
N ALA A 236 14.61 -7.73 -18.14
CA ALA A 236 15.46 -8.26 -19.20
C ALA A 236 16.01 -9.67 -18.90
N GLY A 237 15.62 -10.29 -17.78
CA GLY A 237 16.11 -11.60 -17.34
C GLY A 237 17.60 -11.60 -16.94
N LYS A 238 18.11 -10.46 -16.47
CA LYS A 238 19.53 -10.26 -16.09
C LYS A 238 19.71 -10.03 -14.61
#